data_AF-A0A970SXU5-F1
#
_entry.id   AF-A0A970SXU5-F1
#
_cell.length_a   1.000
_cell.length_b   1.000
_cell.length_c   1.000
_cell.angle_alpha   90.00
_cell.angle_beta   90.00
_cell.angle_gamma   90.00
#
_symmetry.space_group_name_H-M   'P 1'
#
loop_
_entity.id
_entity.type
_entity.pdbx_description
1 polymer ?
#
loop_
_entity_poly.entity_id
_entity_poly.type
_entity_poly.pdbx_seq_one_letter_code
_entity_poly.pdbx_strand_id
1 'polypeptide(L)'
;MLKRLGWAAAVLLVSALAWWYYPSDFGTQRPPKLPPAVPIVEGEIVKSHEEIFATGKGYIIETRVPAKFEDVSTDYQKQFARLGYQITVTNSGSAGEEMVTYVAQQHDHTVMVEIVWKDKLTYVTTAVHMHKWILL
;
A
#
# COMPACT_ATOMS: atom_id res chain seq x y z
N MET A 1 -47.82 -2.04 -8.29
CA MET A 1 -46.98 -1.25 -7.36
C MET A 1 -45.87 -2.07 -6.70
N LEU A 2 -46.14 -3.26 -6.14
CA LEU A 2 -45.12 -4.13 -5.48
C LEU A 2 -43.85 -4.42 -6.32
N LYS A 3 -43.99 -4.72 -7.62
CA LYS A 3 -42.83 -5.02 -8.47
C LYS A 3 -41.83 -3.85 -8.55
N ARG A 4 -42.30 -2.60 -8.62
CA ARG A 4 -41.43 -1.41 -8.71
C ARG A 4 -40.65 -1.14 -7.40
N LEU A 5 -41.25 -1.45 -6.25
CA LEU A 5 -40.57 -1.40 -4.94
C LEU A 5 -39.49 -2.47 -4.81
N GLY A 6 -39.74 -3.69 -5.32
CA GLY A 6 -38.73 -4.76 -5.33
C GLY A 6 -37.50 -4.41 -6.17
N TRP A 7 -37.70 -3.78 -7.33
CA TRP A 7 -36.60 -3.29 -8.18
C TRP A 7 -35.81 -2.16 -7.51
N ALA A 8 -36.49 -1.20 -6.88
CA ALA A 8 -35.81 -0.12 -6.16
C ALA A 8 -34.97 -0.65 -4.97
N ALA A 9 -35.50 -1.61 -4.21
CA ALA A 9 -34.76 -2.26 -3.13
C ALA A 9 -33.56 -3.06 -3.64
N ALA A 10 -33.69 -3.78 -4.75
CA ALA A 10 -32.59 -4.51 -5.36
C ALA A 10 -31.48 -3.57 -5.87
N VAL A 11 -31.84 -2.46 -6.53
CA VAL A 11 -30.88 -1.45 -6.99
C VAL A 11 -30.15 -0.82 -5.80
N LEU A 12 -30.87 -0.43 -4.75
CA LEU A 12 -30.25 0.13 -3.54
C LEU A 12 -29.31 -0.87 -2.87
N LEU A 13 -29.67 -2.15 -2.82
CA LEU A 13 -28.81 -3.19 -2.27
C LEU A 13 -27.52 -3.36 -3.10
N VAL A 14 -27.65 -3.43 -4.43
CA VAL A 14 -26.50 -3.55 -5.34
C VAL A 14 -25.62 -2.31 -5.26
N SER A 15 -26.19 -1.11 -5.21
CA SER A 15 -25.44 0.14 -5.05
C SER A 15 -24.74 0.22 -3.69
N ALA A 16 -25.40 -0.21 -2.61
CA ALA A 16 -24.79 -0.27 -1.29
C ALA A 16 -23.64 -1.28 -1.23
N LEU A 17 -23.82 -2.46 -1.85
CA LEU A 17 -22.77 -3.47 -1.97
C LEU A 17 -21.60 -2.99 -2.82
N ALA A 18 -21.88 -2.32 -3.95
CA ALA A 18 -20.86 -1.74 -4.81
C ALA A 18 -20.09 -0.64 -4.10
N TRP A 19 -20.77 0.23 -3.35
CA TRP A 19 -20.14 1.28 -2.56
C TRP A 19 -19.27 0.71 -1.44
N TRP A 20 -19.75 -0.32 -0.73
CA TRP A 20 -18.97 -1.03 0.29
C TRP A 20 -17.69 -1.67 -0.29
N TYR A 21 -17.76 -2.15 -1.52
CA TYR A 21 -16.62 -2.79 -2.17
C TYR A 21 -15.64 -1.79 -2.79
N TYR A 22 -16.04 -0.52 -2.94
CA TYR A 22 -15.23 0.52 -3.55
C TYR A 22 -13.99 0.81 -2.68
N PRO A 23 -12.79 0.89 -3.27
CA PRO A 23 -11.59 1.17 -2.50
C PRO A 23 -11.66 2.54 -1.84
N SER A 24 -11.38 2.59 -0.53
CA SER A 24 -11.38 3.84 0.23
C SER A 24 -10.16 4.70 -0.12
N ASP A 25 -10.36 6.00 -0.31
CA ASP A 25 -9.28 6.98 -0.44
C ASP A 25 -9.00 7.63 0.92
N PHE A 26 -7.74 7.58 1.35
CA PHE A 26 -7.27 8.15 2.61
C PHE A 26 -6.48 9.45 2.41
N GLY A 27 -6.28 9.89 1.16
CA GLY A 27 -5.55 11.11 0.83
C GLY A 27 -4.13 11.09 1.38
N THR A 28 -3.82 12.06 2.24
CA THR A 28 -2.48 12.22 2.86
C THR A 28 -2.36 11.52 4.22
N GLN A 29 -3.32 10.66 4.58
CA GLN A 29 -3.35 9.98 5.87
C GLN A 29 -2.90 8.53 5.75
N ARG A 30 -2.36 7.98 6.85
CA ARG A 30 -2.05 6.55 6.94
C ARG A 30 -3.36 5.76 6.98
N PRO A 31 -3.48 4.63 6.25
CA PRO A 31 -4.66 3.79 6.32
C PRO A 31 -4.93 3.32 7.76
N PRO A 32 -6.17 3.43 8.27
CA PRO A 32 -6.49 3.19 9.68
C PRO A 32 -6.31 1.72 10.11
N LYS A 33 -6.38 0.79 9.15
CA LYS A 33 -6.27 -0.65 9.37
C LYS A 33 -4.95 -1.23 8.83
N LEU A 34 -3.95 -0.38 8.58
CA LEU A 34 -2.62 -0.85 8.21
C LEU A 34 -1.98 -1.62 9.37
N PRO A 35 -1.44 -2.83 9.17
CA PRO A 35 -0.79 -3.56 10.25
C PRO A 35 0.38 -2.76 10.85
N PRO A 36 0.54 -2.72 12.19
CA PRO A 36 1.62 -1.99 12.84
C PRO A 36 3.02 -2.48 12.43
N ALA A 37 3.12 -3.74 12.03
CA ALA A 37 4.36 -4.36 11.55
C ALA A 37 4.73 -3.98 10.11
N VAL A 38 3.92 -3.18 9.42
CA VAL A 38 4.29 -2.63 8.10
C VAL A 38 5.10 -1.36 8.33
N PRO A 39 6.41 -1.36 7.96
CA PRO A 39 7.22 -0.16 8.04
C PRO A 39 6.77 0.84 6.97
N ILE A 40 6.54 2.09 7.41
CA ILE A 40 6.33 3.23 6.53
C ILE A 40 7.41 4.24 6.90
N VAL A 41 8.22 4.63 5.92
CA VAL A 41 9.28 5.62 6.09
C VAL A 41 8.71 6.95 6.58
N GLU A 42 9.48 7.65 7.42
CA GLU A 42 9.13 9.01 7.82
C GLU A 42 9.21 9.97 6.61
N GLY A 43 8.11 10.68 6.35
CA GLY A 43 8.00 11.59 5.22
C GLY A 43 6.60 12.16 5.08
N GLU A 44 6.36 12.87 3.98
CA GLU A 44 5.05 13.39 3.60
C GLU A 44 4.29 12.32 2.81
N ILE A 45 3.22 11.75 3.38
CA ILE A 45 2.30 10.89 2.61
C ILE A 45 1.57 11.79 1.60
N VAL A 46 1.83 11.58 0.32
CA VAL A 46 1.22 12.34 -0.77
C VAL A 46 -0.08 11.71 -1.25
N LYS A 47 -0.20 10.39 -1.12
CA LYS A 47 -1.38 9.62 -1.50
C LYS A 47 -1.45 8.31 -0.73
N SER A 48 -2.67 7.92 -0.35
CA SER A 48 -2.92 6.63 0.24
C SER A 48 -4.34 6.18 -0.02
N HIS A 49 -4.52 4.92 -0.41
CA HIS A 49 -5.83 4.35 -0.71
C HIS A 49 -5.83 2.83 -0.49
N GLU A 50 -7.03 2.26 -0.34
CA GLU A 50 -7.21 0.81 -0.46
C GLU A 50 -7.03 0.39 -1.91
N GLU A 51 -6.51 -0.81 -2.13
CA GLU A 51 -6.35 -1.37 -3.47
C GLU A 51 -6.83 -2.82 -3.50
N ILE A 52 -7.32 -3.27 -4.66
CA ILE A 52 -7.70 -4.67 -4.88
C ILE A 52 -6.59 -5.36 -5.68
N PHE A 53 -5.82 -6.19 -4.99
CA PHE A 53 -4.80 -7.04 -5.59
C PHE A 53 -5.37 -8.41 -5.94
N ALA A 54 -4.63 -9.17 -6.76
CA ALA A 54 -4.98 -10.56 -7.08
C ALA A 54 -5.12 -11.46 -5.83
N THR A 55 -4.40 -11.13 -4.76
CA THR A 55 -4.40 -11.86 -3.48
C THR A 55 -5.47 -11.39 -2.50
N GLY A 56 -6.20 -10.31 -2.81
CA GLY A 56 -7.19 -9.71 -1.91
C GLY A 56 -7.06 -8.19 -1.81
N LYS A 57 -7.73 -7.61 -0.81
CA LYS A 57 -7.63 -6.17 -0.53
C LYS A 57 -6.30 -5.83 0.14
N GLY A 58 -5.89 -4.59 0.00
CA GLY A 58 -4.68 -4.08 0.59
C GLY A 58 -4.62 -2.57 0.53
N TYR A 59 -3.42 -2.03 0.59
CA TYR A 59 -3.19 -0.58 0.58
C TYR A 59 -2.06 -0.22 -0.36
N ILE A 60 -2.16 0.96 -0.97
CA ILE A 60 -1.03 1.64 -1.59
C ILE A 60 -0.81 2.94 -0.83
N ILE A 61 0.45 3.23 -0.51
CA ILE A 61 0.87 4.43 0.22
C ILE A 61 2.06 5.01 -0.53
N GLU A 62 1.93 6.24 -1.00
CA GLU A 62 2.99 6.99 -1.67
C GLU A 62 3.51 8.07 -0.71
N THR A 63 4.81 8.05 -0.45
CA THR A 63 5.48 8.93 0.50
C THR A 63 6.61 9.68 -0.19
N ARG A 64 6.63 11.01 -0.04
CA ARG A 64 7.77 11.84 -0.41
C ARG A 64 8.68 11.99 0.81
N VAL A 65 9.95 11.61 0.64
CA VAL A 65 10.90 11.54 1.74
C VAL A 65 12.00 12.58 1.55
N PRO A 66 12.23 13.49 2.54
CA PRO A 66 13.30 14.48 2.49
C PRO A 66 14.65 13.89 2.92
N ALA A 67 14.95 12.66 2.51
CA ALA A 67 16.20 11.95 2.81
C ALA A 67 16.79 11.34 1.53
N LYS A 68 18.07 10.98 1.59
CA LYS A 68 18.77 10.38 0.46
C LYS A 68 18.28 8.96 0.20
N PHE A 69 18.38 8.55 -1.06
CA PHE A 69 18.00 7.22 -1.52
C PHE A 69 18.61 6.09 -0.67
N GLU A 70 19.91 6.18 -0.42
CA GLU A 70 20.67 5.15 0.28
C GLU A 70 20.27 5.05 1.75
N ASP A 71 19.94 6.18 2.38
CA ASP A 71 19.49 6.23 3.77
C ASP A 71 18.13 5.55 3.92
N VAL A 72 17.19 5.85 3.02
CA VAL A 72 15.84 5.26 3.00
C VAL A 72 15.89 3.76 2.69
N SER A 73 16.68 3.37 1.70
CA SER A 73 16.94 1.97 1.33
C SER A 73 17.52 1.17 2.51
N THR A 74 18.55 1.71 3.16
CA THR A 74 19.17 1.10 4.33
C THR A 74 18.20 0.98 5.51
N ASP A 75 17.37 2.00 5.73
CA ASP A 75 16.37 1.97 6.80
C ASP A 75 15.33 0.86 6.58
N TYR A 76 14.76 0.75 5.37
CA TYR A 76 13.83 -0.35 5.06
C TYR A 76 14.46 -1.73 5.25
N GLN A 77 15.70 -1.92 4.79
CA GLN A 77 16.41 -3.19 4.98
C GLN A 77 16.56 -3.53 6.47
N LYS A 78 16.93 -2.56 7.31
CA LYS A 78 17.04 -2.74 8.77
C LYS A 78 15.69 -3.03 9.42
N GLN A 79 14.64 -2.31 9.03
CA GLN A 79 13.30 -2.50 9.57
C GLN A 79 12.76 -3.89 9.23
N PHE A 80 12.88 -4.32 7.97
CA PHE A 80 12.45 -5.66 7.56
C PHE A 80 13.23 -6.76 8.28
N ALA A 81 14.55 -6.63 8.40
CA ALA A 81 15.37 -7.59 9.15
C ALA A 81 14.96 -7.65 10.62
N ARG A 82 14.76 -6.49 11.27
CA ARG A 82 14.33 -6.39 12.68
C ARG A 82 12.96 -7.03 12.91
N LEU A 83 12.05 -6.89 11.95
CA LEU A 83 10.69 -7.42 12.02
C LEU A 83 10.59 -8.87 11.52
N GLY A 84 11.69 -9.48 11.10
CA GLY A 84 11.75 -10.88 10.69
C GLY A 84 11.08 -11.17 9.34
N TYR A 85 11.02 -10.19 8.44
CA TYR A 85 10.51 -10.42 7.08
C TYR A 85 11.47 -11.27 6.26
N GLN A 86 10.92 -12.10 5.39
CA GLN A 86 11.68 -12.71 4.30
C GLN A 86 11.72 -11.73 3.13
N ILE A 87 12.91 -11.25 2.75
CA ILE A 87 13.05 -10.20 1.74
C ILE A 87 13.69 -10.70 0.46
N THR A 88 13.12 -10.29 -0.67
CA THR A 88 13.76 -10.29 -1.98
C THR A 88 14.01 -8.86 -2.40
N VAL A 89 15.22 -8.56 -2.88
CA VAL A 89 15.62 -7.20 -3.28
C VAL A 89 16.00 -7.19 -4.75
N THR A 90 15.49 -6.23 -5.49
CA THR A 90 15.85 -5.97 -6.89
C THR A 90 16.30 -4.52 -7.01
N ASN A 91 17.48 -4.31 -7.59
CA ASN A 91 18.02 -2.98 -7.85
C ASN A 91 18.01 -2.73 -9.36
N SER A 92 17.66 -1.51 -9.75
CA SER A 92 17.75 -1.04 -11.13
C SER A 92 18.06 0.45 -11.14
N GLY A 93 18.94 0.89 -12.03
CA GLY A 93 19.29 2.29 -12.11
C GLY A 93 19.80 2.69 -13.49
N SER A 94 19.69 3.99 -13.76
CA SER A 94 20.25 4.67 -14.92
C SER A 94 20.97 5.95 -14.46
N ALA A 95 21.63 6.66 -15.36
CA ALA A 95 22.43 7.84 -15.02
C ALA A 95 21.65 9.01 -14.38
N GLY A 96 20.30 8.95 -14.34
CA GLY A 96 19.45 9.99 -13.75
C GLY A 96 18.32 9.47 -12.85
N GLU A 97 18.24 8.16 -12.61
CA GLU A 97 17.19 7.56 -11.79
C GLU A 97 17.75 6.31 -11.10
N GLU A 98 17.58 6.24 -9.79
CA GLU A 98 17.91 5.06 -8.99
C GLU A 98 16.65 4.46 -8.41
N MET A 99 16.50 3.15 -8.54
CA MET A 99 15.35 2.43 -8.02
C MET A 99 15.79 1.16 -7.29
N VAL A 100 15.16 0.92 -6.14
CA VAL A 100 15.21 -0.38 -5.45
C VAL A 100 13.80 -0.83 -5.12
N THR A 101 13.55 -2.11 -5.33
CA THR A 101 12.29 -2.76 -4.98
C THR A 101 12.56 -3.86 -3.94
N TYR A 102 11.87 -3.78 -2.82
CA TYR A 102 11.80 -4.83 -1.80
C TYR A 102 10.48 -5.56 -1.93
N VAL A 103 10.52 -6.88 -1.94
CA VAL A 103 9.35 -7.74 -1.70
C VAL A 103 9.58 -8.45 -0.38
N ALA A 104 8.87 -8.01 0.65
CA ALA A 104 9.01 -8.47 2.02
C ALA A 104 7.76 -9.27 2.42
N GLN A 105 7.93 -10.54 2.78
CA GLN A 105 6.83 -11.44 3.13
C GLN A 105 6.79 -11.73 4.63
N GLN A 106 5.57 -11.66 5.18
CA GLN A 106 5.19 -12.22 6.47
C GLN A 106 3.99 -13.16 6.29
N HIS A 107 3.59 -13.85 7.35
CA HIS A 107 2.56 -14.89 7.28
C HIS A 107 1.20 -14.37 6.76
N ASP A 108 0.80 -13.18 7.17
CA ASP A 108 -0.52 -12.60 6.96
C ASP A 108 -0.57 -11.48 5.92
N HIS A 109 0.57 -10.96 5.46
CA HIS A 109 0.66 -9.96 4.40
C HIS A 109 2.01 -9.99 3.66
N THR A 110 2.00 -9.45 2.45
CA THR A 110 3.20 -9.12 1.67
C THR A 110 3.32 -7.61 1.54
N VAL A 111 4.50 -7.07 1.80
CA VAL A 111 4.82 -5.65 1.62
C VAL A 111 5.77 -5.52 0.44
N MET A 112 5.37 -4.77 -0.58
CA MET A 112 6.23 -4.36 -1.67
C MET A 112 6.59 -2.89 -1.47
N VAL A 113 7.88 -2.57 -1.44
CA VAL A 113 8.37 -1.20 -1.30
C VAL A 113 9.21 -0.89 -2.51
N GLU A 114 8.80 0.11 -3.26
CA GLU A 114 9.58 0.70 -4.35
C GLU A 114 10.09 2.06 -3.89
N ILE A 115 11.41 2.23 -3.93
CA ILE A 115 12.08 3.49 -3.60
C ILE A 115 12.65 4.00 -4.93
N VAL A 116 12.26 5.20 -5.32
CA VAL A 116 12.73 5.85 -6.54
C VAL A 116 13.35 7.19 -6.17
N TRP A 117 14.56 7.44 -6.65
CA TRP A 117 15.20 8.73 -6.57
C TRP A 117 15.12 9.46 -7.90
N LYS A 118 14.52 10.65 -7.87
CA LYS A 118 14.36 11.51 -9.05
C LYS A 118 14.44 12.97 -8.66
N ASP A 119 15.18 13.77 -9.43
CA ASP A 119 15.26 15.23 -9.28
C ASP A 119 15.61 15.70 -7.84
N LYS A 120 16.48 14.94 -7.15
CA LYS A 120 16.91 15.17 -5.75
C LYS A 120 15.85 14.89 -4.68
N LEU A 121 14.74 14.24 -5.03
CA LEU A 121 13.72 13.77 -4.10
C LEU A 121 13.65 12.24 -4.12
N THR A 122 13.39 11.66 -2.96
CA THR A 122 13.15 10.21 -2.82
C THR A 122 11.65 10.00 -2.66
N TYR A 123 11.10 9.17 -3.53
CA TYR A 123 9.70 8.75 -3.50
C TYR A 123 9.65 7.29 -3.09
N VAL A 124 8.72 6.96 -2.20
CA VAL A 124 8.52 5.60 -1.72
C VAL A 124 7.07 5.19 -1.95
N THR A 125 6.88 4.16 -2.76
CA THR A 125 5.59 3.51 -2.95
C THR A 125 5.59 2.23 -2.14
N THR A 126 4.73 2.15 -1.13
CA THR A 126 4.51 0.94 -0.33
C THR A 126 3.16 0.33 -0.71
N ALA A 127 3.18 -0.85 -1.31
CA ALA A 127 2.01 -1.67 -1.55
C ALA A 127 1.94 -2.79 -0.51
N VAL A 128 0.81 -2.94 0.16
CA VAL A 128 0.58 -3.93 1.22
C VAL A 128 -0.55 -4.84 0.80
N HIS A 129 -0.23 -6.10 0.51
CA HIS A 129 -1.17 -7.13 0.13
C HIS A 129 -1.58 -7.91 1.37
N MET A 130 -2.84 -7.80 1.82
CA MET A 130 -3.33 -8.57 2.97
C MET A 130 -3.75 -9.96 2.51
N HIS A 131 -3.15 -11.03 3.06
CA HIS A 131 -3.51 -12.42 2.73
C HIS A 131 -4.78 -12.87 3.46
N LYS A 132 -5.10 -12.24 4.61
CA LYS A 132 -6.36 -12.42 5.34
C LYS A 132 -7.04 -11.07 5.51
N TRP A 133 -8.11 -10.84 4.75
CA TRP A 133 -9.01 -9.72 5.00
C TRP A 133 -10.12 -10.20 5.93
N ILE A 134 -9.97 -9.99 7.25
CA ILE A 134 -11.09 -10.24 8.16
C ILE A 134 -12.07 -9.08 7.96
N LEU A 135 -13.18 -9.38 7.30
CA LEU A 135 -14.41 -8.59 7.36
C LEU A 135 -14.87 -8.60 8.83
N LEU A 136 -14.39 -7.64 9.62
CA LEU A 136 -15.08 -7.19 10.83
C LEU A 136 -16.21 -6.26 10.41
#